data_AF-A0A917W3V0-F1
#
_entry.id   AF-A0A917W3V0-F1
#
_cell.length_a   1.000
_cell.length_b   1.000
_cell.length_c   1.000
_cell.angle_alpha   90.00
_cell.angle_beta   90.00
_cell.angle_gamma   90.00
#
_symmetry.space_group_name_H-M   'P 1'
#
loop_
_entity.id
_entity.type
_entity.pdbx_description
1 polymer ?
#
loop_
_entity_poly.entity_id
_entity_poly.type
_entity_poly.pdbx_seq_one_letter_code
_entity_poly.pdbx_strand_id
1 'polypeptide(L)'
;MDQDPFREEHFLRKKMDEYHVEIPDFPMKPRPWERWIDFLASPAKNPFESFLSTASGILLLKIVPIIGAIFLTLIPIFLNFIG
;
A
#
# COMPACT_ATOMS: atom_id res chain seq x y z
N MET A 1 29.57 -14.49 23.76
CA MET A 1 29.34 -15.66 22.89
C MET A 1 29.26 -15.12 21.48
N ASP A 2 30.40 -15.07 20.81
CA ASP A 2 30.52 -14.54 19.45
C ASP A 2 30.19 -15.70 18.51
N GLN A 3 28.93 -15.80 18.10
CA GLN A 3 28.50 -16.81 17.14
C GLN A 3 28.71 -16.22 15.75
N ASP A 4 29.76 -16.67 15.07
CA ASP A 4 30.02 -16.33 13.68
C ASP A 4 28.80 -16.71 12.82
N PRO A 5 28.08 -15.72 12.26
CA PRO A 5 26.84 -15.96 11.52
C PRO A 5 27.08 -16.71 10.20
N PHE A 6 28.34 -16.86 9.76
CA PHE A 6 28.69 -17.50 8.48
C PHE A 6 29.23 -18.93 8.63
N ARG A 7 29.23 -19.50 9.84
CA ARG A 7 29.73 -20.85 10.10
C ARG A 7 29.09 -21.93 9.22
N GLU A 8 27.84 -21.73 8.80
CA GLU A 8 27.09 -22.68 7.96
C GLU A 8 27.10 -22.33 6.47
N GLU A 9 27.78 -21.25 6.05
CA GLU A 9 27.79 -20.78 4.66
C GLU A 9 28.22 -21.88 3.67
N HIS A 10 29.25 -22.64 4.04
CA HIS A 10 29.77 -23.72 3.21
C HIS A 10 28.78 -24.88 3.03
N PHE A 11 27.98 -25.17 4.06
CA PHE A 11 26.94 -26.20 4.02
C PHE A 11 25.74 -25.73 3.19
N LEU A 12 25.31 -24.48 3.40
CA LEU A 12 24.21 -23.85 2.65
C LEU A 12 24.53 -23.78 1.15
N ARG A 13 25.76 -23.40 0.80
CA ARG A 13 26.19 -23.30 -0.60
C ARG A 13 26.19 -24.65 -1.30
N LYS A 14 26.69 -25.70 -0.63
CA LYS A 14 26.64 -27.07 -1.14
C LYS A 14 25.20 -27.55 -1.36
N LYS A 15 24.27 -27.17 -0.49
CA LYS A 15 22.84 -27.49 -0.63
C LYS A 15 22.15 -26.69 -1.73
N MET A 16 22.53 -25.44 -1.97
CA MET A 16 22.04 -24.66 -3.11
C MET A 16 22.52 -25.24 -4.45
N ASP A 17 23.80 -25.63 -4.54
CA ASP A 17 24.38 -26.18 -5.77
C ASP A 17 23.82 -27.58 -6.11
N GLU A 18 23.27 -28.31 -5.13
CA GLU A 18 22.59 -29.59 -5.33
C GLU A 18 21.27 -29.45 -6.11
N TYR A 19 20.60 -28.30 -6.01
CA TYR A 19 19.38 -28.01 -6.75
C TYR A 19 19.69 -27.14 -7.96
N HIS A 20 19.85 -27.78 -9.12
CA HIS A 20 19.90 -27.08 -10.39
C HIS A 20 18.49 -26.61 -10.75
N VAL A 21 18.13 -25.40 -10.31
CA VAL A 21 16.86 -24.77 -10.67
C VAL A 21 17.08 -24.07 -12.01
N GLU A 22 16.29 -24.44 -13.01
CA GLU A 22 16.19 -23.66 -14.24
C GLU A 22 15.59 -22.31 -13.90
N ILE A 23 16.44 -21.27 -13.85
CA ILE A 23 15.99 -19.90 -13.63
C ILE A 23 15.49 -19.40 -14.98
N PRO A 24 14.19 -19.09 -15.12
CA PRO A 24 13.69 -18.55 -16.37
C PRO A 24 14.31 -17.16 -16.62
N ASP A 25 14.51 -16.84 -17.88
CA ASP A 25 15.14 -15.60 -18.30
C ASP A 25 14.16 -14.43 -18.08
N PHE A 26 14.33 -13.71 -16.97
CA PHE A 26 13.50 -12.55 -16.66
C PHE A 26 14.10 -11.29 -17.31
N PRO A 27 13.31 -10.49 -18.05
CA PRO A 27 13.79 -9.22 -18.56
C PRO A 27 14.17 -8.30 -17.38
N MET A 28 15.47 -8.08 -17.16
CA MET A 28 15.99 -7.25 -16.06
C MET A 28 15.52 -5.79 -16.12
N LYS A 29 15.06 -5.31 -17.28
CA LYS A 29 14.52 -3.96 -17.44
C LYS A 29 13.05 -4.03 -17.83
N PRO A 30 12.13 -3.56 -16.97
CA PRO A 30 10.73 -3.46 -17.34
C PRO A 30 10.60 -2.41 -18.45
N ARG A 31 9.84 -2.76 -19.49
CA ARG A 31 9.51 -1.84 -20.58
C ARG A 31 8.66 -0.69 -20.02
N PRO A 32 8.64 0.49 -20.68
CA PRO A 32 7.83 1.62 -20.22
C PRO A 32 6.36 1.25 -19.98
N TRP A 33 5.76 0.44 -20.86
CA TRP A 33 4.38 -0.03 -20.72
C TRP A 33 4.19 -0.99 -19.54
N GLU A 34 5.15 -1.89 -19.30
CA GLU A 34 5.12 -2.80 -18.15
C GLU A 34 5.17 -2.03 -16.83
N ARG A 35 5.96 -0.94 -16.74
CA ARG A 35 5.97 -0.07 -15.54
C ARG A 35 4.62 0.62 -15.30
N TRP A 36 3.91 0.99 -16.36
CA TRP A 36 2.57 1.56 -16.26
C TRP A 36 1.55 0.52 -15.76
N ILE A 37 1.59 -0.69 -16.31
CA ILE A 37 0.73 -1.80 -15.86
C ILE A 37 1.06 -2.18 -14.41
N ASP A 38 2.33 -2.30 -14.06
CA ASP A 38 2.77 -2.58 -12.69
C ASP A 38 2.33 -1.48 -11.72
N PHE A 39 2.31 -0.22 -12.15
CA PHE A 39 1.78 0.87 -11.32
C PHE A 39 0.26 0.76 -11.10
N LEU A 40 -0.49 0.32 -12.11
CA LEU A 40 -1.94 0.14 -12.00
C LEU A 40 -2.34 -1.14 -11.27
N ALA A 41 -1.56 -2.21 -11.46
CA ALA A 41 -1.73 -3.51 -10.81
C ALA A 41 -1.09 -3.55 -9.41
N SER A 42 -0.20 -2.61 -9.12
CA SER A 42 0.44 -2.44 -7.82
C SER A 42 -0.67 -2.34 -6.76
N PRO A 43 -0.65 -3.19 -5.72
CA PRO A 43 -1.61 -3.11 -4.64
C PRO A 43 -1.56 -1.70 -4.04
N ALA A 44 -2.58 -0.90 -4.33
CA ALA A 44 -2.62 0.48 -3.88
C ALA A 44 -2.81 0.49 -2.36
N LYS A 45 -1.90 1.15 -1.64
CA LYS A 45 -2.06 1.36 -0.22
C LYS A 45 -3.36 2.13 0.03
N ASN A 46 -4.23 1.59 0.88
CA ASN A 46 -5.50 2.26 1.18
C ASN A 46 -5.20 3.55 1.97
N PRO A 47 -5.53 4.75 1.45
CA PRO A 47 -5.24 6.01 2.14
C PRO A 47 -6.03 6.15 3.45
N PHE A 48 -7.11 5.37 3.62
CA PHE A 48 -7.92 5.35 4.83
C PHE A 48 -7.53 4.25 5.82
N GLU A 49 -6.49 3.47 5.52
CA GLU A 49 -6.04 2.36 6.36
C GLU A 49 -5.76 2.78 7.81
N SER A 50 -5.18 3.98 8.01
CA SER A 50 -4.94 4.57 9.32
C SER A 50 -6.20 4.98 10.08
N PHE A 51 -7.29 5.28 9.38
CA PHE A 51 -8.58 5.59 10.01
C PHE A 51 -9.38 4.33 10.32
N LEU A 52 -9.16 3.25 9.56
CA LEU A 52 -9.81 1.96 9.79
C LEU A 52 -9.18 1.18 10.95
N SER A 53 -7.94 1.50 11.34
CA SER A 53 -7.23 0.82 12.44
C SER A 53 -7.70 1.21 13.84
N THR A 54 -8.60 2.18 14.00
CA THR A 54 -9.06 2.65 15.31
C THR A 54 -10.55 3.00 15.30
N ALA A 55 -11.26 2.69 16.38
CA ALA A 55 -12.70 2.96 16.51
C ALA A 55 -13.06 4.45 16.32
N SER A 56 -12.18 5.36 16.76
CA SER A 56 -12.33 6.81 16.55
C SER A 56 -12.22 7.21 15.07
N GLY A 57 -11.32 6.58 14.31
CA GLY A 57 -11.17 6.84 12.88
C GLY A 57 -12.38 6.37 12.07
N ILE A 58 -12.98 5.24 12.44
CA ILE A 58 -14.23 4.73 11.85
C ILE A 58 -15.39 5.70 12.14
N LEU A 59 -15.49 6.21 13.37
CA LEU A 59 -16.50 7.21 13.72
C LEU A 59 -16.31 8.51 12.92
N LEU A 60 -15.07 8.98 12.78
CA LEU A 60 -14.77 10.17 11.96
C LEU A 60 -15.18 9.94 10.50
N LEU A 61 -14.86 8.78 9.91
CA LEU A 61 -15.26 8.44 8.54
C LEU A 61 -16.78 8.53 8.33
N LYS A 62 -17.57 8.23 9.37
CA LYS A 62 -19.03 8.28 9.33
C LYS A 62 -19.58 9.69 9.55
N ILE A 63 -18.95 10.48 10.41
CA ILE A 63 -19.45 11.80 10.83
C ILE A 63 -19.07 12.90 9.83
N VAL A 64 -17.86 12.85 9.26
CA VAL A 64 -17.37 13.88 8.33
C VAL A 64 -18.31 14.10 7.13
N PRO A 65 -18.82 13.06 6.45
CA PRO A 65 -19.77 13.26 5.34
C PRO A 65 -21.09 13.89 5.77
N ILE A 66 -21.59 13.56 6.97
CA ILE A 66 -22.84 14.12 7.52
C ILE A 66 -22.67 15.61 7.78
N ILE A 67 -21.58 16.01 8.43
CA ILE A 67 -21.24 17.41 8.66
C ILE A 67 -21.07 18.14 7.33
N GLY A 68 -20.37 17.52 6.36
CA GLY A 68 -20.19 18.08 5.02
C GLY A 68 -21.52 18.33 4.30
N ALA A 69 -22.48 17.40 4.38
CA ALA A 69 -23.81 17.56 3.80
C ALA A 69 -24.60 18.71 4.45
N ILE A 70 -24.49 18.86 5.78
CA ILE A 70 -25.11 19.98 6.51
C ILE A 70 -24.52 21.31 6.03
N PHE A 71 -23.20 21.43 5.90
CA PHE A 71 -22.58 22.65 5.38
C PHE A 71 -22.99 22.93 3.94
N LEU A 72 -22.98 21.92 3.07
CA LEU A 72 -23.37 22.06 1.66
C LEU A 72 -24.83 22.51 1.49
N THR A 73 -25.71 22.19 2.43
CA THR A 73 -27.12 22.59 2.39
C THR A 73 -27.35 23.95 3.04
N LEU A 74 -26.73 24.22 4.19
CA LEU A 74 -26.94 25.46 4.93
C LEU A 74 -26.22 26.67 4.31
N ILE A 75 -25.02 26.48 3.75
CA ILE A 75 -24.24 27.59 3.15
C ILE A 75 -25.02 28.29 2.02
N PRO A 76 -25.59 27.57 1.02
CA PRO A 76 -26.39 28.20 -0.03
C PRO A 76 -27.64 28.89 0.50
N ILE A 77 -28.33 28.30 1.48
CA ILE A 77 -29.53 28.88 2.09
C ILE A 77 -29.17 30.20 2.79
N PHE A 78 -28.06 30.22 3.52
CA PHE A 78 -27.59 31.42 4.21
C PHE A 78 -27.16 32.52 3.22
N LEU A 79 -26.43 32.16 2.15
CA LEU A 79 -26.06 33.09 1.08
C LEU A 79 -27.28 33.69 0.36
N ASN A 80 -28.32 32.90 0.13
CA ASN A 80 -29.54 33.34 -0.55
C ASN A 80 -30.45 34.19 0.36
N PHE A 81 -30.31 34.08 1.69
CA PHE A 81 -31.03 34.90 2.66
C PHE A 81 -30.35 36.25 2.94
N ILE A 82 -29.03 36.34 2.75
CA ILE A 82 -28.24 37.55 2.98
C ILE A 82 -28.14 38.45 1.72
N GLY A 83 -28.39 37.87 0.53
CA GLY A 83 -28.27 38.53 -0.77
C GLY A 83 -29.53 39.23 -1.27
#